data_AF-A0A9E6RSI8-F1
#
_entry.id   AF-A0A9E6RSI8-F1
#
_cell.length_a   1.000
_cell.length_b   1.000
_cell.length_c   1.000
_cell.angle_alpha   90.00
_cell.angle_beta   90.00
_cell.angle_gamma   90.00
#
_symmetry.space_group_name_H-M   'P 1'
#
loop_
_entity.id
_entity.type
_entity.pdbx_description
1 polymer ?
#
loop_
_entity_poly.entity_id
_entity_poly.type
_entity_poly.pdbx_seq_one_letter_code
_entity_poly.pdbx_strand_id
1 'polypeptide(L)'
;MNIQRKYSLPNCTLLLEGLTDATSAQKQPELRPELAILVNAEFYLANNSEPIAGGRELFESLVRAVSAYAQEFLSSVPNPQAHNPDSELVEFQKINNNRHKLIVHSEMTGDRAESPLNQTKQPVQVDLNTVQLFDLVEAVDQFFADTQTLPELTLELQPVTRLYGNTSQAIFKQVVPASIGLSSLAAAAFAFSLIPPPQVRPPEPAQGEQSSAVTPTATPTVTPTQGTTPTDTVEPTSSPTNTESSKPLTRDLEALLSQVSEITDSSQLRVLQRQVYNQVNSVWENRSEIKEDLVYRLGVGADGSILGYKSVNSLASDEIEKTPLLKLLYTPANGMMNNEPIAQFKVVFTRKGILEVSPWRGYADTPKVVGEKITDTSTVKELEQKLYNTIRQNWSVTPTFNRELQYRVAVNKIGVIADYEPLNQVAFDYFRETPLPQMFQSVYGSNVAAANNKEPLAHFQVTFKPSGTLEVMPWEGYR
;
A
#
# COMPACT_ATOMS: atom_id res chain seq x y z
N MET A 1 9.43 1.80 31.57
CA MET A 1 7.96 1.75 31.72
C MET A 1 7.45 0.55 30.93
N ASN A 2 6.34 -0.05 31.32
CA ASN A 2 5.73 -1.15 30.56
C ASN A 2 4.88 -0.56 29.43
N ILE A 3 5.02 -1.09 28.22
CA ILE A 3 4.34 -0.64 27.02
C ILE A 3 3.82 -1.82 26.22
N GLN A 4 2.72 -1.58 25.53
CA GLN A 4 2.03 -2.61 24.76
C GLN A 4 1.82 -2.16 23.32
N ARG A 5 2.03 -3.08 22.38
CA ARG A 5 1.88 -2.91 20.94
C ARG A 5 0.87 -3.93 20.45
N LYS A 6 -0.15 -3.49 19.72
CA LYS A 6 -1.25 -4.33 19.25
C LYS A 6 -1.38 -4.17 17.75
N TYR A 7 -1.32 -5.29 17.02
CA TYR A 7 -1.55 -5.40 15.59
C TYR A 7 -2.82 -6.23 15.41
N SER A 8 -3.90 -5.61 14.93
CA SER A 8 -5.23 -6.21 14.98
C SER A 8 -5.82 -6.25 13.58
N LEU A 9 -6.11 -7.46 13.13
CA LEU A 9 -6.69 -7.79 11.84
C LEU A 9 -7.99 -8.59 12.04
N PRO A 10 -8.83 -8.71 11.01
CA PRO A 10 -10.17 -9.28 11.15
C PRO A 10 -10.22 -10.66 11.82
N ASN A 11 -9.23 -11.53 11.56
CA ASN A 11 -9.22 -12.88 12.13
C ASN A 11 -8.04 -13.16 13.08
N CYS A 12 -7.21 -12.16 13.36
CA CYS A 12 -5.93 -12.34 14.03
C CYS A 12 -5.57 -11.08 14.82
N THR A 13 -5.08 -11.21 16.06
CA THR A 13 -4.50 -10.10 16.81
C THR A 13 -3.19 -10.52 17.46
N LEU A 14 -2.13 -9.78 17.18
CA LEU A 14 -0.83 -9.91 17.80
C LEU A 14 -0.66 -8.80 18.85
N LEU A 15 -0.33 -9.20 20.08
CA LEU A 15 -0.16 -8.32 21.22
C LEU A 15 1.23 -8.52 21.80
N LEU A 16 2.06 -7.48 21.78
CA LEU A 16 3.42 -7.49 22.32
C LEU A 16 3.48 -6.57 23.53
N GLU A 17 3.85 -7.12 24.67
CA GLU A 17 4.07 -6.40 25.91
C GLU A 17 5.55 -6.38 26.24
N GLY A 18 6.08 -5.22 26.61
CA GLY A 18 7.51 -5.06 26.78
C GLY A 18 7.92 -3.80 27.52
N LEU A 19 9.22 -3.68 27.74
CA LEU A 19 9.81 -2.56 28.47
C LEU A 19 10.51 -1.59 27.52
N THR A 20 10.38 -0.30 27.85
CA THR A 20 11.13 0.78 27.21
C THR A 20 12.55 0.89 27.75
N ASP A 21 13.53 1.19 26.90
CA ASP A 21 14.85 1.63 27.37
C ASP A 21 14.74 3.01 28.05
N ALA A 22 15.20 3.10 29.29
CA ALA A 22 15.14 4.32 30.09
C ALA A 22 16.03 5.46 29.56
N THR A 23 16.99 5.14 28.67
CA THR A 23 17.89 6.14 28.06
C THR A 23 17.24 6.93 26.92
N SER A 24 16.20 6.39 26.27
CA SER A 24 15.49 7.03 25.14
C SER A 24 14.38 7.99 25.58
N ALA A 25 13.82 7.81 26.78
CA ALA A 25 12.67 8.59 27.28
C ALA A 25 12.97 10.07 27.59
N GLN A 26 14.25 10.47 27.67
CA GLN A 26 14.67 11.83 28.02
C GLN A 26 15.01 12.71 26.80
N LYS A 27 15.13 12.15 25.59
CA LYS A 27 15.68 12.88 24.43
C LYS A 27 14.64 13.44 23.46
N GLN A 28 13.40 12.93 23.42
CA GLN A 28 12.36 13.39 22.49
C GLN A 28 10.94 13.09 23.04
N PRO A 29 10.20 14.08 23.55
CA PRO A 29 8.82 13.90 24.01
C PRO A 29 7.79 13.72 22.88
N GLU A 30 8.19 13.97 21.63
CA GLU A 30 7.34 13.92 20.41
C GLU A 30 7.31 12.52 19.76
N LEU A 31 8.14 11.58 20.20
CA LEU A 31 8.26 10.23 19.62
C LEU A 31 7.64 9.19 20.56
N ARG A 32 6.81 8.30 19.97
CA ARG A 32 6.22 7.17 20.70
C ARG A 32 7.34 6.30 21.33
N PRO A 33 7.19 5.82 22.59
CA PRO A 33 8.24 5.11 23.31
C PRO A 33 8.60 3.77 22.67
N GLU A 34 9.89 3.50 22.50
CA GLU A 34 10.42 2.26 21.90
C GLU A 34 10.24 1.04 22.82
N LEU A 35 9.78 -0.09 22.28
CA LEU A 35 9.74 -1.39 22.95
C LEU A 35 11.03 -2.14 22.62
N ALA A 36 12.01 -2.08 23.52
CA ALA A 36 13.32 -2.70 23.33
C ALA A 36 13.37 -4.14 23.87
N ILE A 37 12.59 -4.45 24.91
CA ILE A 37 12.59 -5.75 25.58
C ILE A 37 11.19 -6.34 25.55
N LEU A 38 11.00 -7.49 24.89
CA LEU A 38 9.74 -8.23 24.89
C LEU A 38 9.61 -9.04 26.19
N VAL A 39 8.52 -8.79 26.93
CA VAL A 39 8.17 -9.51 28.15
C VAL A 39 7.18 -10.63 27.83
N ASN A 40 6.20 -10.34 26.98
CA ASN A 40 5.17 -11.30 26.61
C ASN A 40 4.67 -11.02 25.18
N ALA A 41 4.45 -12.07 24.42
CA ALA A 41 3.83 -12.03 23.10
C ALA A 41 2.60 -12.93 23.13
N GLU A 42 1.44 -12.36 22.81
CA GLU A 42 0.18 -13.08 22.75
C GLU A 42 -0.41 -13.00 21.35
N PHE A 43 -0.95 -14.13 20.93
CA PHE A 43 -1.51 -14.30 19.61
C PHE A 43 -2.93 -14.84 19.70
N TYR A 44 -3.88 -14.03 19.27
CA TYR A 44 -5.31 -14.32 19.30
C TYR A 44 -5.78 -14.64 17.89
N LEU A 45 -6.40 -15.80 17.71
CA LEU A 45 -7.00 -16.24 16.46
C LEU A 45 -8.51 -16.34 16.62
N ALA A 46 -9.27 -15.92 15.61
CA ALA A 46 -10.74 -15.91 15.67
C ALA A 46 -11.39 -17.27 15.94
N ASN A 47 -10.67 -18.38 15.70
CA ASN A 47 -11.15 -19.74 15.90
C ASN A 47 -10.52 -20.45 17.11
N ASN A 48 -9.74 -19.76 17.93
CA ASN A 48 -9.15 -20.31 19.15
C ASN A 48 -9.54 -19.45 20.36
N SER A 49 -10.06 -20.10 21.41
CA SER A 49 -10.53 -19.40 22.62
C SER A 49 -9.39 -18.99 23.55
N GLU A 50 -8.24 -19.67 23.48
CA GLU A 50 -7.07 -19.36 24.29
C GLU A 50 -5.99 -18.68 23.43
N PRO A 51 -5.40 -17.56 23.87
CA PRO A 51 -4.29 -16.96 23.16
C PRO A 51 -3.06 -17.88 23.22
N ILE A 52 -2.36 -17.98 22.10
CA ILE A 52 -1.02 -18.56 22.09
C ILE A 52 -0.10 -17.49 22.67
N ALA A 53 0.39 -17.72 23.88
CA ALA A 53 1.24 -16.78 24.61
C ALA A 53 2.63 -17.35 24.87
N GLY A 54 3.64 -16.49 24.83
CA GLY A 54 5.01 -16.86 25.18
C GLY A 54 5.99 -15.70 25.12
N GLY A 55 7.27 -16.02 25.33
CA GLY A 55 8.34 -15.02 25.35
C GLY A 55 8.84 -14.65 23.96
N ARG A 56 10.02 -14.02 23.96
CA ARG A 56 10.72 -13.62 22.73
C ARG A 56 10.99 -14.78 21.79
N GLU A 57 11.43 -15.93 22.30
CA GLU A 57 11.79 -17.09 21.48
C GLU A 57 10.59 -17.64 20.70
N LEU A 58 9.42 -17.74 21.36
CA LEU A 58 8.17 -18.12 20.69
C LEU A 58 7.81 -17.12 19.59
N PHE A 59 7.89 -15.82 19.87
CA PHE A 59 7.55 -14.79 18.91
C PHE A 59 8.49 -14.79 17.69
N GLU A 60 9.81 -14.90 17.91
CA GLU A 60 10.79 -14.99 16.82
C GLU A 60 10.57 -16.24 15.97
N SER A 61 10.26 -17.38 16.61
CA SER A 61 9.94 -18.63 15.91
C SER A 61 8.65 -18.49 15.11
N LEU A 62 7.61 -17.86 15.65
CA LEU A 62 6.36 -17.59 14.94
C LEU A 62 6.60 -16.76 13.69
N VAL A 63 7.30 -15.64 13.84
CA VAL A 63 7.60 -14.72 12.75
C VAL A 63 8.37 -15.40 11.62
N ARG A 64 9.38 -16.20 11.96
CA ARG A 64 10.16 -16.98 10.98
C ARG A 64 9.31 -18.04 10.28
N ALA A 65 8.54 -18.81 11.04
CA ALA A 65 7.70 -19.89 10.51
C ALA A 65 6.59 -19.35 9.58
N VAL A 66 5.92 -18.26 9.97
CA VAL A 66 4.92 -17.57 9.14
C VAL A 66 5.52 -17.12 7.81
N SER A 67 6.69 -16.49 7.88
CA SER A 67 7.36 -15.95 6.69
C SER A 67 7.83 -17.06 5.75
N ALA A 68 8.45 -18.10 6.29
CA ALA A 68 8.92 -19.25 5.52
C ALA A 68 7.77 -20.00 4.85
N TYR A 69 6.66 -20.21 5.59
CA TYR A 69 5.48 -20.89 5.09
C TYR A 69 4.71 -20.06 4.06
N ALA A 70 4.57 -18.76 4.26
CA ALA A 70 3.94 -17.85 3.30
C ALA A 70 4.72 -17.81 1.97
N GLN A 71 6.05 -17.79 2.03
CA GLN A 71 6.89 -17.88 0.84
C GLN A 71 6.68 -19.19 0.07
N GLU A 72 6.64 -20.34 0.75
CA GLU A 72 6.36 -21.62 0.11
C GLU A 72 4.95 -21.66 -0.50
N PHE A 73 3.95 -21.21 0.26
CA PHE A 73 2.55 -21.24 -0.17
C PHE A 73 2.31 -20.34 -1.39
N LEU A 74 2.88 -19.12 -1.40
CA LEU A 74 2.73 -18.16 -2.49
C LEU A 74 3.58 -18.50 -3.72
N SER A 75 4.79 -19.03 -3.51
CA SER A 75 5.70 -19.34 -4.62
C SER A 75 5.48 -20.73 -5.22
N SER A 76 4.79 -21.62 -4.51
CA SER A 76 4.73 -23.07 -4.81
C SER A 76 6.10 -23.74 -4.90
N VAL A 77 7.15 -23.12 -4.34
CA VAL A 77 8.50 -23.67 -4.25
C VAL A 77 8.72 -24.16 -2.82
N PRO A 78 9.12 -25.43 -2.61
CA PRO A 78 9.40 -25.94 -1.26
C PRO A 78 10.45 -25.09 -0.55
N ASN A 79 10.17 -24.69 0.68
CA ASN A 79 11.13 -23.95 1.51
C ASN A 79 11.70 -24.88 2.59
N PRO A 80 12.99 -25.24 2.53
CA PRO A 80 13.62 -26.10 3.54
C PRO A 80 13.54 -25.52 4.96
N GLN A 81 13.45 -24.19 5.09
CA GLN A 81 13.30 -23.53 6.39
C GLN A 81 11.87 -23.65 6.96
N ALA A 82 10.85 -23.86 6.12
CA ALA A 82 9.48 -24.07 6.58
C ALA A 82 9.25 -25.45 7.22
N HIS A 83 10.20 -26.39 7.02
CA HIS A 83 10.08 -27.81 7.42
C HIS A 83 11.27 -28.26 8.28
N ASN A 84 11.79 -27.43 9.17
CA ASN A 84 12.88 -27.80 10.08
C ASN A 84 12.35 -28.18 11.47
N PRO A 85 12.06 -29.48 11.75
CA PRO A 85 11.42 -29.92 12.98
C PRO A 85 12.32 -29.88 14.23
N ASP A 86 13.64 -29.75 14.07
CA ASP A 86 14.61 -29.97 15.14
C ASP A 86 15.03 -28.68 15.88
N SER A 87 14.51 -27.50 15.52
CA SER A 87 15.00 -26.23 16.09
C SER A 87 13.97 -25.09 16.20
N GLU A 88 12.69 -25.31 15.92
CA GLU A 88 11.68 -24.25 15.93
C GLU A 88 10.50 -24.59 16.85
N LEU A 89 10.09 -23.61 17.66
CA LEU A 89 8.96 -23.72 18.58
C LEU A 89 7.62 -23.68 17.84
N VAL A 90 7.62 -23.23 16.58
CA VAL A 90 6.43 -23.03 15.76
C VAL A 90 6.62 -23.67 14.39
N GLU A 91 5.66 -24.48 13.96
CA GLU A 91 5.66 -25.17 12.66
C GLU A 91 4.35 -24.90 11.91
N PHE A 92 4.41 -24.89 10.58
CA PHE A 92 3.25 -24.86 9.71
C PHE A 92 3.17 -26.09 8.81
N GLN A 93 1.98 -26.70 8.71
CA GLN A 93 1.72 -27.80 7.79
C GLN A 93 0.57 -27.46 6.85
N LYS A 94 0.74 -27.75 5.56
CA LYS A 94 -0.34 -27.63 4.57
C LYS A 94 -1.25 -28.87 4.65
N ILE A 95 -2.51 -28.68 5.08
CA ILE A 95 -3.51 -29.75 5.08
C ILE A 95 -4.11 -29.91 3.68
N ASN A 96 -4.53 -28.81 3.07
CA ASN A 96 -5.01 -28.75 1.69
C ASN A 96 -4.84 -27.33 1.12
N ASN A 97 -5.43 -27.02 -0.03
CA ASN A 97 -5.27 -25.72 -0.69
C ASN A 97 -5.78 -24.53 0.13
N ASN A 98 -6.78 -24.73 0.99
CA ASN A 98 -7.45 -23.66 1.73
C ASN A 98 -7.36 -23.84 3.26
N ARG A 99 -6.55 -24.78 3.73
CA ARG A 99 -6.42 -25.13 5.14
C ARG A 99 -4.97 -25.43 5.50
N HIS A 100 -4.53 -24.78 6.57
CA HIS A 100 -3.17 -24.77 7.09
C HIS A 100 -3.24 -25.17 8.56
N LYS A 101 -2.20 -25.80 9.08
CA LYS A 101 -2.11 -26.14 10.50
C LYS A 101 -0.93 -25.42 11.10
N LEU A 102 -1.19 -24.62 12.12
CA LEU A 102 -0.18 -24.05 12.99
C LEU A 102 0.04 -25.00 14.17
N ILE A 103 1.29 -25.36 14.44
CA ILE A 103 1.68 -26.21 15.57
C ILE A 103 2.66 -25.42 16.42
N VAL A 104 2.38 -25.32 17.72
CA VAL A 104 3.26 -24.65 18.67
C VAL A 104 3.72 -25.64 19.73
N HIS A 105 5.02 -25.87 19.79
CA HIS A 105 5.70 -26.72 20.75
C HIS A 105 6.00 -25.94 22.03
N SER A 106 5.85 -26.58 23.19
CA SER A 106 6.24 -25.97 24.46
C SER A 106 7.76 -25.98 24.60
N GLU A 107 8.35 -24.89 25.11
CA GLU A 107 9.79 -24.80 25.41
C GLU A 107 10.23 -25.97 26.31
N MET A 108 11.02 -26.89 25.75
CA MET A 108 11.69 -27.93 26.52
C MET A 108 13.01 -27.34 27.02
N THR A 109 13.03 -26.80 28.24
CA THR A 109 14.28 -26.42 28.90
C THR A 109 15.12 -27.67 29.16
N GLY A 110 16.14 -27.86 28.34
CA GLY A 110 17.17 -28.87 28.57
C GLY A 110 18.13 -28.40 29.65
N ASP A 111 17.90 -28.76 30.92
CA ASP A 111 18.91 -29.50 31.69
C ASP A 111 18.37 -30.04 33.03
N ARG A 112 18.96 -31.17 33.41
CA ARG A 112 18.59 -32.13 34.47
C ARG A 112 18.50 -31.54 35.90
N ALA A 113 17.34 -31.68 36.55
CA ALA A 113 17.24 -31.99 37.99
C ALA A 113 15.86 -32.61 38.31
N GLU A 114 15.88 -33.71 39.03
CA GLU A 114 14.76 -34.61 39.28
C GLU A 114 13.59 -33.94 40.03
N SER A 115 12.40 -33.94 39.44
CA SER A 115 11.13 -33.86 40.17
C SER A 115 10.00 -34.50 39.36
N PRO A 116 9.27 -35.50 39.90
CA PRO A 116 8.25 -36.22 39.17
C PRO A 116 6.91 -35.53 39.30
N LEU A 117 6.55 -34.69 38.34
CA LEU A 117 5.18 -34.35 37.97
C LEU A 117 5.19 -33.89 36.51
N ASN A 118 5.16 -34.88 35.62
CA ASN A 118 5.00 -34.71 34.18
C ASN A 118 3.72 -33.92 33.88
N GLN A 119 3.85 -32.63 33.58
CA GLN A 119 2.94 -31.97 32.65
C GLN A 119 3.67 -31.85 31.32
N THR A 120 3.66 -32.94 30.55
CA THR A 120 4.00 -32.91 29.14
C THR A 120 2.91 -32.08 28.46
N LYS A 121 3.10 -30.75 28.38
CA LYS A 121 2.15 -29.83 27.75
C LYS A 121 2.09 -30.21 26.27
N GLN A 122 0.96 -30.77 25.83
CA GLN A 122 0.80 -31.20 24.43
C GLN A 122 0.94 -29.98 23.50
N PRO A 123 1.50 -30.16 22.29
CA PRO A 123 1.64 -29.07 21.34
C PRO A 123 0.27 -28.47 20.99
N VAL A 124 0.18 -27.15 21.00
CA VAL A 124 -1.04 -26.42 20.62
C VAL A 124 -1.16 -26.50 19.10
N GLN A 125 -2.24 -27.09 18.60
CA GLN A 125 -2.52 -27.18 17.17
C GLN A 125 -3.72 -26.31 16.81
N VAL A 126 -3.56 -25.43 15.83
CA VAL A 126 -4.64 -24.57 15.35
C VAL A 126 -4.77 -24.70 13.84
N ASP A 127 -5.96 -25.09 13.38
CA ASP A 127 -6.28 -25.12 11.96
C ASP A 127 -6.64 -23.71 11.49
N LEU A 128 -5.99 -23.23 10.45
CA LEU A 128 -6.17 -21.90 9.85
C LEU A 128 -6.76 -22.06 8.44
N ASN A 129 -7.70 -21.20 8.08
CA ASN A 129 -8.04 -20.99 6.68
C ASN A 129 -7.05 -20.02 6.01
N THR A 130 -7.07 -19.93 4.68
CA THR A 130 -6.12 -19.07 3.94
C THR A 130 -6.27 -17.58 4.26
N VAL A 131 -7.48 -17.11 4.58
CA VAL A 131 -7.70 -15.71 4.99
C VAL A 131 -7.04 -15.45 6.34
N GLN A 132 -7.18 -16.37 7.30
CA GLN A 132 -6.52 -16.31 8.61
C GLN A 132 -4.99 -16.37 8.50
N LEU A 133 -4.47 -17.18 7.56
CA LEU A 133 -3.04 -17.20 7.27
C LEU A 133 -2.56 -15.85 6.74
N PHE A 134 -3.30 -15.24 5.81
CA PHE A 134 -2.91 -13.92 5.27
C PHE A 134 -3.04 -12.81 6.28
N ASP A 135 -4.07 -12.84 7.14
CA ASP A 135 -4.14 -11.93 8.27
C ASP A 135 -2.92 -12.13 9.20
N LEU A 136 -2.47 -13.36 9.43
CA LEU A 136 -1.27 -13.59 10.25
C LEU A 136 0.02 -13.06 9.58
N VAL A 137 0.17 -13.22 8.27
CA VAL A 137 1.29 -12.63 7.50
C VAL A 137 1.26 -11.11 7.59
N GLU A 138 0.10 -10.50 7.36
CA GLU A 138 -0.07 -9.04 7.44
C GLU A 138 0.20 -8.52 8.87
N ALA A 139 -0.16 -9.27 9.93
CA ALA A 139 0.17 -8.88 11.30
C ALA A 139 1.69 -8.86 11.54
N VAL A 140 2.42 -9.82 10.97
CA VAL A 140 3.89 -9.88 11.02
C VAL A 140 4.50 -8.74 10.20
N ASP A 141 3.96 -8.44 9.03
CA ASP A 141 4.42 -7.34 8.17
C ASP A 141 4.19 -5.97 8.86
N GLN A 142 3.03 -5.76 9.50
CA GLN A 142 2.75 -4.56 10.30
C GLN A 142 3.68 -4.45 11.50
N PHE A 143 4.07 -5.56 12.12
CA PHE A 143 5.08 -5.57 13.17
C PHE A 143 6.44 -5.07 12.63
N PHE A 144 6.91 -5.58 11.49
CA PHE A 144 8.16 -5.10 10.88
C PHE A 144 8.10 -3.65 10.37
N ALA A 145 6.91 -3.18 10.00
CA ALA A 145 6.70 -1.77 9.66
C ALA A 145 6.78 -0.84 10.88
N ASP A 146 6.60 -1.35 12.10
CA ASP A 146 6.69 -0.60 13.35
C ASP A 146 8.14 -0.51 13.84
N THR A 147 8.88 0.48 13.33
CA THR A 147 10.30 0.72 13.65
C THR A 147 10.59 1.00 15.13
N GLN A 148 9.57 1.09 15.98
CA GLN A 148 9.70 1.33 17.41
C GLN A 148 9.37 0.11 18.27
N THR A 149 9.08 -1.04 17.65
CA THR A 149 8.79 -2.29 18.37
C THR A 149 9.83 -3.33 18.02
N LEU A 150 10.70 -3.65 18.97
CA LEU A 150 11.82 -4.59 18.82
C LEU A 150 12.69 -4.29 17.59
N PRO A 151 13.33 -3.10 17.49
CA PRO A 151 14.12 -2.73 16.31
C PRO A 151 15.33 -3.64 16.07
N GLU A 152 15.79 -4.36 17.10
CA GLU A 152 16.84 -5.37 17.00
C GLU A 152 16.37 -6.67 16.32
N LEU A 153 15.05 -6.91 16.26
CA LEU A 153 14.50 -8.09 15.60
C LEU A 153 14.44 -7.84 14.10
N THR A 154 15.30 -8.51 13.36
CA THR A 154 15.35 -8.46 11.89
C THR A 154 15.07 -9.84 11.31
N LEU A 155 14.27 -9.87 10.25
CA LEU A 155 13.96 -11.10 9.53
C LEU A 155 14.89 -11.23 8.32
N GLU A 156 15.81 -12.19 8.38
CA GLU A 156 16.63 -12.54 7.22
C GLU A 156 15.82 -13.39 6.24
N LEU A 157 15.12 -12.74 5.31
CA LEU A 157 14.42 -13.42 4.22
C LEU A 157 15.44 -13.95 3.19
N GLN A 158 15.74 -15.24 3.22
CA GLN A 158 16.61 -15.86 2.22
C GLN A 158 15.82 -16.15 0.92
N PRO A 159 16.34 -15.78 -0.27
CA PRO A 159 15.67 -16.08 -1.53
C PRO A 159 15.65 -17.60 -1.79
N VAL A 160 14.46 -18.18 -1.91
CA VAL A 160 14.28 -19.60 -2.20
C VAL A 160 14.71 -19.86 -3.65
N THR A 161 15.81 -20.59 -3.84
CA THR A 161 16.29 -20.96 -5.18
C THR A 161 15.44 -22.08 -5.77
N ARG A 162 14.94 -21.91 -7.00
CA ARG A 162 14.09 -22.89 -7.71
C ARG A 162 14.81 -24.20 -8.10
N LEU A 163 15.98 -24.49 -7.55
CA LEU A 163 16.82 -25.61 -7.99
C LEU A 163 16.45 -26.97 -7.36
N TYR A 164 15.44 -27.03 -6.50
CA TYR A 164 14.96 -28.30 -5.93
C TYR A 164 13.58 -28.66 -6.49
N GLY A 165 13.58 -29.21 -7.70
CA GLY A 165 12.37 -29.65 -8.39
C GLY A 165 12.67 -30.64 -9.50
N ASN A 166 13.30 -31.78 -9.15
CA ASN A 166 13.24 -33.10 -9.80
C ASN A 166 14.60 -33.82 -9.70
N THR A 167 14.75 -34.67 -8.69
CA THR A 167 15.44 -35.96 -8.85
C THR A 167 14.95 -36.92 -7.78
N SER A 168 13.86 -37.61 -8.09
CA SER A 168 13.72 -39.00 -7.70
C SER A 168 14.79 -39.78 -8.46
N GLN A 169 15.87 -40.20 -7.82
CA GLN A 169 16.48 -41.48 -8.13
C GLN A 169 17.49 -41.90 -7.07
N ALA A 170 17.19 -43.08 -6.53
CA ALA A 170 18.09 -43.95 -5.81
C ALA A 170 19.51 -43.99 -6.41
N ILE A 171 20.47 -43.90 -5.49
CA ILE A 171 21.63 -44.78 -5.40
C ILE A 171 22.79 -44.61 -6.41
N PHE A 172 23.94 -44.32 -5.78
CA PHE A 172 25.34 -44.67 -6.08
C PHE A 172 26.26 -43.73 -6.89
N LYS A 173 27.27 -43.29 -6.12
CA LYS A 173 28.70 -43.15 -6.45
C LYS A 173 29.17 -41.89 -7.18
N GLN A 174 29.68 -40.96 -6.36
CA GLN A 174 31.09 -40.56 -6.33
C GLN A 174 31.75 -40.39 -7.70
N VAL A 175 31.89 -39.14 -8.17
CA VAL A 175 33.15 -38.69 -8.79
C VAL A 175 33.40 -37.21 -8.48
N VAL A 176 34.62 -36.94 -8.02
CA VAL A 176 35.26 -35.66 -7.67
C VAL A 176 35.53 -34.82 -8.94
N PRO A 177 35.68 -33.48 -8.84
CA PRO A 177 35.47 -32.54 -9.94
C PRO A 177 36.69 -32.46 -10.87
N ALA A 178 36.44 -32.18 -12.14
CA ALA A 178 37.47 -31.79 -13.10
C ALA A 178 37.05 -30.48 -13.80
N SER A 179 37.74 -29.43 -13.41
CA SER A 179 37.89 -28.13 -14.05
C SER A 179 38.13 -28.22 -15.56
N ILE A 180 37.12 -27.93 -16.40
CA ILE A 180 37.30 -27.59 -17.83
C ILE A 180 36.15 -26.64 -18.23
N GLY A 181 36.47 -25.42 -18.66
CA GLY A 181 35.45 -24.49 -19.16
C GLY A 181 35.88 -23.09 -19.57
N LEU A 182 37.18 -22.81 -19.71
CA LEU A 182 37.67 -21.60 -20.39
C LEU A 182 38.26 -22.03 -21.74
N SER A 183 37.41 -22.24 -22.76
CA SER A 183 37.82 -22.34 -24.18
C SER A 183 36.61 -22.48 -25.10
N SER A 184 35.88 -21.40 -25.36
CA SER A 184 34.97 -21.35 -26.54
C SER A 184 34.74 -19.94 -27.09
N LEU A 185 35.71 -19.02 -26.91
CA LEU A 185 35.68 -17.70 -27.53
C LEU A 185 36.73 -17.61 -28.66
N ALA A 186 36.60 -18.46 -29.69
CA ALA A 186 37.40 -18.37 -30.92
C ALA A 186 36.79 -19.17 -32.08
N ALA A 187 35.47 -19.08 -32.34
CA ALA A 187 34.88 -19.74 -33.52
C ALA A 187 33.59 -19.08 -34.08
N ALA A 188 33.28 -17.84 -33.71
CA ALA A 188 32.09 -17.13 -34.24
C ALA A 188 32.41 -15.86 -35.05
N ALA A 189 33.69 -15.57 -35.32
CA ALA A 189 34.10 -14.40 -36.12
C ALA A 189 34.18 -14.67 -37.63
N PHE A 190 34.14 -15.94 -38.07
CA PHE A 190 34.31 -16.29 -39.49
C PHE A 190 32.99 -16.51 -40.26
N ALA A 191 31.83 -16.58 -39.59
CA ALA A 191 30.56 -16.85 -40.25
C ALA A 191 29.81 -15.60 -40.78
N PHE A 192 30.13 -14.39 -40.29
CA PHE A 192 29.41 -13.16 -40.70
C PHE A 192 30.09 -12.36 -41.82
N SER A 193 31.25 -12.78 -42.34
CA SER A 193 31.95 -12.07 -43.43
C SER A 193 31.46 -12.46 -44.84
N LEU A 194 30.55 -13.44 -44.97
CA LEU A 194 30.07 -13.96 -46.26
C LEU A 194 28.63 -13.55 -46.60
N ILE A 195 27.99 -12.71 -45.79
CA ILE A 195 26.66 -12.17 -46.08
C ILE A 195 26.84 -10.81 -46.78
N PRO A 196 26.48 -10.69 -48.07
CA PRO A 196 26.57 -9.41 -48.77
C PRO A 196 25.64 -8.39 -48.11
N PRO A 197 26.07 -7.15 -47.85
CA PRO A 197 25.20 -6.13 -47.28
C PRO A 197 24.04 -5.83 -48.26
N PRO A 198 22.79 -5.72 -47.77
CA PRO A 198 21.64 -5.41 -48.62
C PRO A 198 21.76 -3.99 -49.19
N GLN A 199 21.48 -3.84 -50.48
CA GLN A 199 21.49 -2.54 -51.14
C GLN A 199 20.21 -1.77 -50.83
N VAL A 200 20.37 -0.53 -50.35
CA VAL A 200 19.29 0.43 -50.15
C VAL A 200 18.93 1.05 -51.50
N ARG A 201 17.68 0.86 -51.95
CA ARG A 201 17.17 1.44 -53.20
C ARG A 201 16.44 2.77 -52.89
N PRO A 202 16.78 3.90 -53.53
CA PRO A 202 16.04 5.16 -53.36
C PRO A 202 14.62 5.06 -53.91
N PRO A 203 13.64 5.80 -53.35
CA PRO A 203 12.26 5.77 -53.84
C PRO A 203 12.12 6.65 -55.09
N GLU A 204 11.53 6.08 -56.15
CA GLU A 204 11.16 6.81 -57.37
C GLU A 204 9.65 7.14 -57.35
N PRO A 205 9.22 8.32 -57.83
CA PRO A 205 7.87 8.83 -57.63
C PRO A 205 6.88 8.53 -58.77
N ALA A 206 5.60 8.53 -58.34
CA ALA A 206 4.38 8.96 -59.04
C ALA A 206 3.56 8.00 -59.95
N GLN A 207 2.27 7.93 -59.55
CA GLN A 207 1.02 8.05 -60.32
C GLN A 207 0.46 6.91 -61.21
N GLY A 208 -0.88 6.83 -61.16
CA GLY A 208 -1.77 6.13 -62.11
C GLY A 208 -2.72 5.17 -61.38
N GLU A 209 -3.94 5.60 -60.99
CA GLU A 209 -5.22 5.26 -61.67
C GLU A 209 -5.59 3.76 -61.52
N GLN A 210 -6.78 3.30 -61.12
CA GLN A 210 -8.14 3.81 -61.24
C GLN A 210 -9.08 2.84 -60.47
N SER A 211 -10.15 3.40 -59.90
CA SER A 211 -11.54 2.90 -59.85
C SER A 211 -11.85 1.40 -59.65
N SER A 212 -12.62 1.10 -58.60
CA SER A 212 -14.00 0.62 -58.79
C SER A 212 -14.83 0.78 -57.52
N ALA A 213 -15.93 1.53 -57.67
CA ALA A 213 -17.03 1.62 -56.72
C ALA A 213 -17.97 0.43 -56.89
N VAL A 214 -18.52 -0.07 -55.78
CA VAL A 214 -19.90 -0.60 -55.77
C VAL A 214 -20.52 -0.37 -54.39
N THR A 215 -21.57 0.46 -54.36
CA THR A 215 -22.66 0.42 -53.38
C THR A 215 -23.64 -0.69 -53.83
N PRO A 216 -24.48 -1.26 -52.95
CA PRO A 216 -25.77 -0.62 -52.75
C PRO A 216 -26.28 -0.60 -51.30
N THR A 217 -26.98 0.50 -51.03
CA THR A 217 -27.94 0.80 -49.97
C THR A 217 -29.18 -0.11 -50.04
N ALA A 218 -29.75 -0.49 -48.90
CA ALA A 218 -31.17 -0.24 -48.55
C ALA A 218 -31.52 -0.72 -47.13
N THR A 219 -32.12 0.22 -46.40
CA THR A 219 -32.71 0.22 -45.05
C THR A 219 -34.13 -0.41 -45.06
N PRO A 220 -35.01 -0.10 -44.09
CA PRO A 220 -35.27 -0.70 -42.76
C PRO A 220 -36.48 -1.66 -42.77
N THR A 221 -36.80 -2.31 -41.64
CA THR A 221 -38.20 -2.64 -41.29
C THR A 221 -38.38 -2.65 -39.77
N VAL A 222 -39.53 -2.13 -39.38
CA VAL A 222 -40.04 -1.79 -38.05
C VAL A 222 -41.32 -2.62 -37.77
N THR A 223 -41.53 -2.98 -36.49
CA THR A 223 -42.84 -3.02 -35.78
C THR A 223 -43.81 -4.21 -36.08
N PRO A 224 -44.88 -4.52 -35.31
CA PRO A 224 -45.32 -4.31 -33.89
C PRO A 224 -45.56 -5.67 -33.14
N THR A 225 -45.90 -5.77 -31.84
CA THR A 225 -47.25 -5.59 -31.24
C THR A 225 -47.16 -5.97 -29.75
N GLN A 226 -47.33 -5.03 -28.81
CA GLN A 226 -48.47 -4.85 -27.90
C GLN A 226 -49.10 -6.10 -27.25
N GLY A 227 -49.22 -6.02 -25.92
CA GLY A 227 -50.10 -6.81 -25.07
C GLY A 227 -50.18 -6.19 -23.68
N THR A 228 -51.03 -5.16 -23.54
CA THR A 228 -51.49 -4.59 -22.26
C THR A 228 -52.60 -5.47 -21.66
N THR A 229 -52.68 -5.66 -20.33
CA THR A 229 -53.70 -5.12 -19.37
C THR A 229 -54.11 -6.31 -18.43
N PRO A 230 -54.76 -6.14 -17.25
CA PRO A 230 -54.39 -5.43 -16.01
C PRO A 230 -54.48 -6.32 -14.73
N THR A 231 -54.26 -5.69 -13.57
CA THR A 231 -54.85 -5.98 -12.24
C THR A 231 -54.47 -7.29 -11.54
N ASP A 232 -53.70 -7.17 -10.46
CA ASP A 232 -54.24 -7.56 -9.16
C ASP A 232 -53.64 -6.74 -8.00
N THR A 233 -54.60 -6.11 -7.32
CA THR A 233 -54.53 -5.43 -6.04
C THR A 233 -54.27 -6.44 -4.93
N VAL A 234 -53.22 -6.25 -4.13
CA VAL A 234 -53.22 -6.71 -2.73
C VAL A 234 -52.59 -5.65 -1.86
N GLU A 235 -53.47 -4.91 -1.19
CA GLU A 235 -53.26 -4.19 0.06
C GLU A 235 -52.88 -5.20 1.15
N PRO A 236 -51.95 -4.84 2.07
CA PRO A 236 -52.43 -4.71 3.44
C PRO A 236 -51.89 -3.46 4.13
N THR A 237 -52.84 -2.63 4.57
CA THR A 237 -53.04 -2.24 5.97
C THR A 237 -51.80 -1.92 6.80
N SER A 238 -51.64 -0.62 7.00
CA SER A 238 -50.96 0.08 8.09
C SER A 238 -50.98 -0.61 9.45
N SER A 239 -49.80 -0.72 10.06
CA SER A 239 -49.61 -0.66 11.52
C SER A 239 -48.25 -0.02 11.81
N PRO A 240 -48.13 0.89 12.80
CA PRO A 240 -46.94 1.72 12.97
C PRO A 240 -45.87 0.91 13.70
N THR A 241 -44.89 0.41 12.97
CA THR A 241 -43.64 -0.05 13.58
C THR A 241 -42.67 1.10 13.50
N ASN A 242 -42.27 1.62 14.67
CA ASN A 242 -41.18 2.56 14.85
C ASN A 242 -39.98 2.10 14.02
N THR A 243 -39.84 2.69 12.83
CA THR A 243 -38.60 2.63 12.09
C THR A 243 -37.75 3.73 12.70
N GLU A 244 -36.94 3.36 13.68
CA GLU A 244 -35.73 4.12 13.94
C GLU A 244 -34.98 4.18 12.61
N SER A 245 -35.09 5.34 11.97
CA SER A 245 -34.23 5.75 10.88
C SER A 245 -32.81 5.55 11.38
N SER A 246 -32.18 4.45 10.96
CA SER A 246 -30.75 4.23 11.09
C SER A 246 -30.06 5.30 10.26
N LYS A 247 -29.93 6.50 10.84
CA LYS A 247 -28.90 7.45 10.43
C LYS A 247 -27.59 6.67 10.53
N PRO A 248 -26.72 6.70 9.49
CA PRO A 248 -25.41 6.12 9.62
C PRO A 248 -24.76 6.72 10.87
N LEU A 249 -24.06 5.88 11.64
CA LEU A 249 -23.38 6.25 12.88
C LEU A 249 -22.24 7.23 12.52
N THR A 250 -22.58 8.48 12.20
CA THR A 250 -21.63 9.57 12.05
C THR A 250 -21.02 9.75 13.42
N ARG A 251 -19.77 9.29 13.56
CA ARG A 251 -18.93 9.62 14.71
C ARG A 251 -18.97 11.12 14.89
N ASP A 252 -19.42 11.59 16.07
CA ASP A 252 -19.68 13.01 16.29
C ASP A 252 -18.36 13.79 16.27
N LEU A 253 -17.99 14.26 15.09
CA LEU A 253 -16.77 15.01 14.85
C LEU A 253 -16.69 16.25 15.75
N GLU A 254 -17.82 16.89 16.07
CA GLU A 254 -17.82 18.08 16.93
C GLU A 254 -17.45 17.73 18.37
N ALA A 255 -17.91 16.58 18.88
CA ALA A 255 -17.50 16.10 20.19
C ALA A 255 -15.98 15.88 20.25
N LEU A 256 -15.38 15.32 19.19
CA LEU A 256 -13.93 15.09 19.13
C LEU A 256 -13.12 16.38 19.08
N LEU A 257 -13.55 17.32 18.22
CA LEU A 257 -12.90 18.62 18.08
C LEU A 257 -13.02 19.50 19.33
N SER A 258 -14.00 19.22 20.21
CA SER A 258 -14.13 19.92 21.49
C SER A 258 -13.17 19.44 22.58
N GLN A 259 -12.62 18.23 22.43
CA GLN A 259 -11.78 17.59 23.44
C GLN A 259 -10.28 17.68 23.12
N VAL A 260 -9.94 17.83 21.85
CA VAL A 260 -8.55 17.71 21.38
C VAL A 260 -8.10 18.92 20.57
N SER A 261 -6.80 19.22 20.63
CA SER A 261 -6.18 20.32 19.89
C SER A 261 -6.25 20.13 18.38
N GLU A 262 -6.36 21.23 17.64
CA GLU A 262 -6.32 21.23 16.17
C GLU A 262 -4.86 21.21 15.68
N ILE A 263 -4.54 20.33 14.72
CA ILE A 263 -3.25 20.35 14.02
C ILE A 263 -3.24 21.59 13.10
N THR A 264 -2.29 22.49 13.33
CA THR A 264 -2.17 23.76 12.59
C THR A 264 -0.81 23.94 11.90
N ASP A 265 0.17 23.07 12.15
CA ASP A 265 1.45 23.11 11.45
C ASP A 265 1.25 22.90 9.94
N SER A 266 1.72 23.86 9.14
CA SER A 266 1.42 23.89 7.70
C SER A 266 2.13 22.77 6.93
N SER A 267 3.27 22.28 7.42
CA SER A 267 3.99 21.17 6.80
C SER A 267 3.31 19.84 7.10
N GLN A 268 2.89 19.63 8.35
CA GLN A 268 2.12 18.47 8.78
C GLN A 268 0.75 18.43 8.07
N LEU A 269 0.04 19.56 7.99
CA LEU A 269 -1.21 19.67 7.26
C LEU A 269 -1.05 19.33 5.77
N ARG A 270 0.10 19.65 5.16
CA ARG A 270 0.37 19.29 3.76
C ARG A 270 0.54 17.78 3.58
N VAL A 271 1.28 17.12 4.48
CA VAL A 271 1.44 15.66 4.45
C VAL A 271 0.07 14.97 4.59
N LEU A 272 -0.71 15.40 5.58
CA LEU A 272 -2.04 14.88 5.85
C LEU A 272 -3.01 15.16 4.69
N GLN A 273 -2.98 16.35 4.08
CA GLN A 273 -3.79 16.68 2.89
C GLN A 273 -3.56 15.66 1.77
N ARG A 274 -2.29 15.33 1.49
CA ARG A 274 -1.92 14.36 0.47
C ARG A 274 -2.38 12.95 0.81
N GLN A 275 -2.26 12.54 2.08
CA GLN A 275 -2.75 11.23 2.53
C GLN A 275 -4.26 11.13 2.38
N VAL A 276 -5.01 12.14 2.84
CA VAL A 276 -6.47 12.20 2.69
C VAL A 276 -6.88 12.17 1.23
N TYR A 277 -6.23 12.97 0.38
CA TYR A 277 -6.48 12.95 -1.05
C TYR A 277 -6.27 11.54 -1.62
N ASN A 278 -5.13 10.91 -1.35
CA ASN A 278 -4.80 9.60 -1.91
C ASN A 278 -5.75 8.50 -1.41
N GLN A 279 -6.09 8.50 -0.12
CA GLN A 279 -7.04 7.55 0.47
C GLN A 279 -8.43 7.69 -0.14
N VAL A 280 -8.95 8.92 -0.28
CA VAL A 280 -10.29 9.16 -0.82
C VAL A 280 -10.33 8.92 -2.33
N ASN A 281 -9.32 9.40 -3.05
CA ASN A 281 -9.24 9.30 -4.51
C ASN A 281 -9.11 7.85 -5.00
N SER A 282 -8.44 6.98 -4.24
CA SER A 282 -8.22 5.59 -4.65
C SER A 282 -9.48 4.73 -4.63
N VAL A 283 -10.42 5.02 -3.73
CA VAL A 283 -11.66 4.24 -3.55
C VAL A 283 -12.91 4.91 -4.15
N TRP A 284 -12.80 6.13 -4.67
CA TRP A 284 -13.94 6.82 -5.29
C TRP A 284 -14.15 6.40 -6.74
N GLU A 285 -15.03 5.42 -6.94
CA GLU A 285 -15.33 4.82 -8.24
C GLU A 285 -16.47 5.56 -8.99
N ASN A 286 -17.56 5.89 -8.32
CA ASN A 286 -18.79 6.42 -8.94
C ASN A 286 -18.79 7.96 -9.12
N ARG A 287 -17.73 8.48 -9.73
CA ARG A 287 -17.48 9.93 -9.82
C ARG A 287 -18.50 10.71 -10.66
N SER A 288 -19.12 10.03 -11.62
CA SER A 288 -20.07 10.60 -12.58
C SER A 288 -21.49 10.74 -12.04
N GLU A 289 -21.79 10.18 -10.86
CA GLU A 289 -23.13 10.24 -10.25
C GLU A 289 -23.41 11.55 -9.50
N ILE A 290 -22.37 12.38 -9.33
CA ILE A 290 -22.44 13.68 -8.64
C ILE A 290 -23.02 14.73 -9.60
N LYS A 291 -24.20 15.25 -9.26
CA LYS A 291 -24.88 16.27 -10.08
C LYS A 291 -24.51 17.71 -9.67
N GLU A 292 -24.22 17.89 -8.38
CA GLU A 292 -23.76 19.15 -7.80
C GLU A 292 -22.69 18.86 -6.75
N ASP A 293 -21.87 19.85 -6.42
CA ASP A 293 -20.71 19.66 -5.55
C ASP A 293 -21.15 19.25 -4.12
N LEU A 294 -20.60 18.15 -3.61
CA LEU A 294 -20.82 17.69 -2.24
C LEU A 294 -19.63 18.13 -1.38
N VAL A 295 -19.89 18.93 -0.35
CA VAL A 295 -18.86 19.53 0.50
C VAL A 295 -18.92 18.92 1.90
N TYR A 296 -17.78 18.43 2.37
CA TYR A 296 -17.63 17.83 3.70
C TYR A 296 -16.47 18.47 4.48
N ARG A 297 -16.63 18.52 5.80
CA ARG A 297 -15.55 18.77 6.77
C ARG A 297 -15.12 17.43 7.34
N LEU A 298 -13.86 17.06 7.20
CA LEU A 298 -13.28 15.83 7.74
C LEU A 298 -12.40 16.17 8.95
N GLY A 299 -12.43 15.30 9.96
CA GLY A 299 -11.43 15.24 11.03
C GLY A 299 -10.48 14.07 10.79
N VAL A 300 -9.19 14.35 10.87
CA VAL A 300 -8.11 13.40 10.51
C VAL A 300 -7.07 13.39 11.63
N GLY A 301 -6.67 12.20 12.10
CA GLY A 301 -5.62 12.04 13.10
C GLY A 301 -4.23 12.43 12.55
N ALA A 302 -3.21 12.55 13.42
CA ALA A 302 -1.85 12.83 12.96
C ALA A 302 -1.23 11.65 12.18
N ASP A 303 -1.79 10.45 12.35
CA ASP A 303 -1.51 9.24 11.57
C ASP A 303 -2.15 9.24 10.16
N GLY A 304 -3.03 10.19 9.86
CA GLY A 304 -3.76 10.27 8.59
C GLY A 304 -5.06 9.47 8.55
N SER A 305 -5.49 8.87 9.67
CA SER A 305 -6.76 8.15 9.78
C SER A 305 -7.95 9.12 9.75
N ILE A 306 -8.98 8.84 8.95
CA ILE A 306 -10.21 9.67 8.91
C ILE A 306 -11.10 9.28 10.09
N LEU A 307 -11.17 10.16 11.09
CA LEU A 307 -11.88 9.91 12.36
C LEU A 307 -13.38 10.23 12.27
N GLY A 308 -13.75 11.17 11.41
CA GLY A 308 -15.13 11.61 11.26
C GLY A 308 -15.32 12.58 10.10
N TYR A 309 -16.57 12.78 9.70
CA TYR A 309 -16.94 13.79 8.71
C TYR A 309 -18.25 14.48 9.09
N LYS A 310 -18.47 15.65 8.49
CA LYS A 310 -19.72 16.42 8.59
C LYS A 310 -20.03 17.04 7.23
N SER A 311 -21.27 16.88 6.75
CA SER A 311 -21.75 17.56 5.56
C SER A 311 -21.84 19.07 5.80
N VAL A 312 -21.37 19.87 4.83
CA VAL A 312 -21.38 21.34 4.91
C VAL A 312 -22.57 21.93 4.16
N ASN A 313 -22.96 21.33 3.03
CA ASN A 313 -24.18 21.67 2.29
C ASN A 313 -25.25 20.57 2.43
N SER A 314 -26.52 20.93 2.21
CA SER A 314 -27.65 20.00 2.34
C SER A 314 -27.56 18.80 1.40
N LEU A 315 -27.13 19.01 0.16
CA LEU A 315 -27.00 17.91 -0.79
C LEU A 315 -25.97 16.86 -0.33
N ALA A 316 -24.91 17.28 0.37
CA ALA A 316 -23.91 16.37 0.90
C ALA A 316 -24.45 15.46 2.03
N SER A 317 -25.47 15.88 2.79
CA SER A 317 -26.12 14.96 3.73
C SER A 317 -27.00 13.95 3.01
N ASP A 318 -27.66 14.36 1.92
CA ASP A 318 -28.64 13.53 1.20
C ASP A 318 -27.96 12.51 0.29
N GLU A 319 -26.76 12.83 -0.22
CA GLU A 319 -26.04 12.03 -1.21
C GLU A 319 -24.76 11.39 -0.65
N ILE A 320 -24.66 11.20 0.68
CA ILE A 320 -23.47 10.62 1.33
C ILE A 320 -23.05 9.26 0.75
N GLU A 321 -24.02 8.42 0.37
CA GLU A 321 -23.80 7.09 -0.22
C GLU A 321 -23.08 7.15 -1.59
N LYS A 322 -23.08 8.31 -2.26
CA LYS A 322 -22.33 8.51 -3.51
C LYS A 322 -20.86 8.83 -3.28
N THR A 323 -20.46 9.00 -2.02
CA THR A 323 -19.09 9.27 -1.61
C THR A 323 -18.50 8.05 -0.91
N PRO A 324 -17.18 7.84 -0.98
CA PRO A 324 -16.54 6.74 -0.27
C PRO A 324 -16.36 7.00 1.24
N LEU A 325 -16.78 8.16 1.77
CA LEU A 325 -16.45 8.60 3.12
C LEU A 325 -16.90 7.61 4.21
N LEU A 326 -18.06 6.97 4.04
CA LEU A 326 -18.56 5.94 4.96
C LEU A 326 -17.60 4.75 5.09
N LYS A 327 -16.96 4.36 4.00
CA LYS A 327 -16.02 3.21 3.96
C LYS A 327 -14.65 3.55 4.52
N LEU A 328 -14.33 4.84 4.65
CA LEU A 328 -13.03 5.35 5.08
C LEU A 328 -13.00 5.74 6.56
N LEU A 329 -14.14 5.68 7.26
CA LEU A 329 -14.20 6.00 8.68
C LEU A 329 -13.41 4.98 9.50
N TYR A 330 -12.37 5.48 10.18
CA TYR A 330 -11.60 4.70 11.13
C TYR A 330 -12.46 4.34 12.35
N THR A 331 -12.46 3.06 12.72
CA THR A 331 -13.14 2.55 13.91
C THR A 331 -12.12 1.86 14.83
N PRO A 332 -11.72 2.46 15.97
CA PRO A 332 -10.81 1.85 16.92
C PRO A 332 -11.49 0.67 17.61
N ALA A 333 -10.78 -0.45 17.70
CA ALA A 333 -11.28 -1.73 18.19
C ALA A 333 -11.84 -1.71 19.63
N ASN A 334 -11.51 -0.69 20.45
CA ASN A 334 -11.90 -0.61 21.87
C ASN A 334 -12.72 0.64 22.23
N GLY A 335 -13.15 1.46 21.26
CA GLY A 335 -13.92 2.69 21.52
C GLY A 335 -13.15 3.83 22.22
N MET A 336 -11.97 3.58 22.80
CA MET A 336 -11.07 4.61 23.29
C MET A 336 -10.40 5.33 22.13
N MET A 337 -10.57 6.65 22.09
CA MET A 337 -9.87 7.52 21.17
C MET A 337 -8.61 8.01 21.87
N ASN A 338 -7.47 7.90 21.20
CA ASN A 338 -6.25 8.56 21.64
C ASN A 338 -6.53 10.07 21.68
N ASN A 339 -6.10 10.76 22.72
CA ASN A 339 -6.26 12.22 22.86
C ASN A 339 -5.28 12.97 21.93
N GLU A 340 -5.28 12.58 20.66
CA GLU A 340 -4.33 12.96 19.64
C GLU A 340 -4.84 14.15 18.82
N PRO A 341 -3.99 15.16 18.54
CA PRO A 341 -4.35 16.32 17.72
C PRO A 341 -5.08 15.93 16.43
N ILE A 342 -6.13 16.67 16.10
CA ILE A 342 -6.96 16.42 14.92
C ILE A 342 -6.74 17.53 13.89
N ALA A 343 -6.33 17.15 12.68
CA ALA A 343 -6.35 18.01 11.51
C ALA A 343 -7.75 18.08 10.91
N GLN A 344 -8.11 19.23 10.35
CA GLN A 344 -9.40 19.42 9.70
C GLN A 344 -9.22 19.72 8.23
N PHE A 345 -9.99 19.03 7.38
CA PHE A 345 -9.95 19.21 5.94
C PHE A 345 -11.33 19.51 5.38
N LYS A 346 -11.38 20.42 4.40
CA LYS A 346 -12.50 20.56 3.49
C LYS A 346 -12.29 19.59 2.34
N VAL A 347 -13.27 18.72 2.09
CA VAL A 347 -13.29 17.78 0.97
C VAL A 347 -14.47 18.12 0.08
N VAL A 348 -14.22 18.26 -1.22
CA VAL A 348 -15.24 18.56 -2.23
C VAL A 348 -15.24 17.45 -3.27
N PHE A 349 -16.39 16.77 -3.39
CA PHE A 349 -16.68 15.88 -4.50
C PHE A 349 -17.42 16.71 -5.55
N THR A 350 -16.72 17.14 -6.58
CA THR A 350 -17.32 18.05 -7.57
C THR A 350 -18.21 17.31 -8.56
N ARG A 351 -19.18 18.01 -9.16
CA ARG A 351 -20.02 17.50 -10.26
C ARG A 351 -19.25 17.07 -11.52
N LYS A 352 -17.96 17.41 -11.60
CA LYS A 352 -17.07 17.01 -12.69
C LYS A 352 -16.32 15.71 -12.39
N GLY A 353 -16.59 15.06 -11.25
CA GLY A 353 -15.86 13.88 -10.79
C GLY A 353 -14.45 14.17 -10.28
N ILE A 354 -14.17 15.44 -9.99
CA ILE A 354 -12.89 15.92 -9.47
C ILE A 354 -12.97 15.96 -7.94
N LEU A 355 -11.94 15.43 -7.27
CA LEU A 355 -11.79 15.49 -5.82
C LEU A 355 -10.93 16.70 -5.47
N GLU A 356 -11.40 17.55 -4.57
CA GLU A 356 -10.60 18.63 -4.00
C GLU A 356 -10.47 18.41 -2.49
N VAL A 357 -9.25 18.53 -1.97
CA VAL A 357 -8.96 18.43 -0.54
C VAL A 357 -8.13 19.64 -0.14
N SER A 358 -8.53 20.37 0.90
CA SER A 358 -7.76 21.51 1.42
C SER A 358 -7.86 21.58 2.93
N PRO A 359 -6.86 22.12 3.67
CA PRO A 359 -7.03 22.39 5.09
C PRO A 359 -8.26 23.26 5.34
N TRP A 360 -9.01 22.97 6.40
CA TRP A 360 -10.28 23.66 6.70
C TRP A 360 -10.10 25.17 6.87
N ARG A 361 -9.01 25.58 7.52
CA ARG A 361 -8.63 26.98 7.75
C ARG A 361 -7.61 27.50 6.73
N GLY A 362 -7.26 26.70 5.73
CA GLY A 362 -6.09 26.95 4.90
C GLY A 362 -4.77 26.74 5.67
N TYR A 363 -3.68 27.17 5.05
CA TYR A 363 -2.36 27.14 5.67
C TYR A 363 -2.13 28.43 6.46
N ALA A 364 -1.65 28.31 7.69
CA ALA A 364 -1.26 29.46 8.50
C ALA A 364 0.01 30.14 7.93
N ASP A 365 0.95 29.32 7.43
CA ASP A 365 2.21 29.75 6.83
C ASP A 365 2.51 28.89 5.61
N THR A 366 3.48 29.31 4.79
CA THR A 366 3.95 28.48 3.68
C THR A 366 4.52 27.15 4.20
N PRO A 367 3.99 25.98 3.76
CA PRO A 367 4.52 24.69 4.18
C PRO A 367 6.02 24.57 3.88
N LYS A 368 6.73 23.75 4.65
CA LYS A 368 8.13 23.42 4.37
C LYS A 368 8.23 22.00 3.88
N VAL A 369 9.23 21.76 3.04
CA VAL A 369 9.58 20.41 2.62
C VAL A 369 10.25 19.71 3.82
N VAL A 370 9.79 18.51 4.15
CA VAL A 370 10.30 17.72 5.28
C VAL A 370 11.52 16.92 4.84
N GLY A 371 12.58 16.92 5.65
CA GLY A 371 13.83 16.17 5.41
C GLY A 371 15.06 17.05 5.12
N GLU A 372 16.25 16.45 5.14
CA GLU A 372 17.47 17.15 4.74
C GLU A 372 17.46 17.45 3.23
N LYS A 373 17.90 18.66 2.83
CA LYS A 373 17.97 19.05 1.42
C LYS A 373 19.36 18.78 0.87
N ILE A 374 19.44 18.19 -0.32
CA ILE A 374 20.68 18.18 -1.12
C ILE A 374 20.90 19.61 -1.63
N THR A 375 21.97 20.27 -1.17
CA THR A 375 22.28 21.67 -1.49
C THR A 375 23.47 21.84 -2.46
N ASP A 376 24.25 20.77 -2.69
CA ASP A 376 25.38 20.82 -3.62
C ASP A 376 24.91 21.12 -5.05
N THR A 377 25.38 22.23 -5.63
CA THR A 377 24.85 22.75 -6.90
C THR A 377 25.18 21.83 -8.09
N SER A 378 26.36 21.21 -8.12
CA SER A 378 26.72 20.21 -9.13
C SER A 378 25.80 19.00 -9.07
N THR A 379 25.62 18.44 -7.87
CA THR A 379 24.77 17.27 -7.63
C THR A 379 23.32 17.57 -8.00
N VAL A 380 22.79 18.73 -7.60
CA VAL A 380 21.41 19.14 -7.96
C VAL A 380 21.24 19.22 -9.47
N LYS A 381 22.20 19.79 -10.20
CA LYS A 381 22.14 19.90 -11.66
C LYS A 381 22.22 18.54 -12.35
N GLU A 382 23.05 17.64 -11.86
CA GLU A 382 23.12 16.25 -12.36
C GLU A 382 21.80 15.50 -12.12
N LEU A 383 21.23 15.63 -10.93
CA LEU A 383 19.94 15.03 -10.56
C LEU A 383 18.78 15.61 -11.38
N GLU A 384 18.79 16.91 -11.67
CA GLU A 384 17.81 17.58 -12.54
C GLU A 384 17.80 16.95 -13.93
N GLN A 385 18.98 16.84 -14.56
CA GLN A 385 19.12 16.26 -15.89
C GLN A 385 18.73 14.77 -15.90
N LYS A 386 19.14 14.02 -14.87
CA LYS A 386 18.78 12.61 -14.72
C LYS A 386 17.26 12.45 -14.57
N LEU A 387 16.62 13.28 -13.74
CA LEU A 387 15.17 13.25 -13.55
C LEU A 387 14.44 13.58 -14.85
N TYR A 388 14.84 14.64 -15.55
CA TYR A 388 14.28 15.01 -16.86
C TYR A 388 14.34 13.84 -17.84
N ASN A 389 15.52 13.24 -18.03
CA ASN A 389 15.71 12.13 -18.96
C ASN A 389 14.86 10.92 -18.57
N THR A 390 14.82 10.59 -17.27
CA THR A 390 14.05 9.44 -16.77
C THR A 390 12.55 9.64 -17.01
N ILE A 391 11.99 10.80 -16.66
CA ILE A 391 10.57 11.08 -16.90
C ILE A 391 10.28 11.12 -18.39
N ARG A 392 11.14 11.77 -19.20
CA ARG A 392 10.93 11.87 -20.64
C ARG A 392 10.92 10.52 -21.35
N GLN A 393 11.80 9.60 -20.94
CA GLN A 393 11.82 8.23 -21.49
C GLN A 393 10.56 7.43 -21.14
N ASN A 394 9.93 7.70 -20.00
CA ASN A 394 8.73 6.99 -19.54
C ASN A 394 7.42 7.69 -19.94
N TRP A 395 7.45 8.97 -20.33
CA TRP A 395 6.27 9.72 -20.74
C TRP A 395 6.00 9.57 -22.24
N SER A 396 5.26 8.51 -22.60
CA SER A 396 4.93 8.17 -23.99
C SER A 396 3.48 8.52 -24.41
N VAL A 397 2.70 9.12 -23.51
CA VAL A 397 1.28 9.40 -23.74
C VAL A 397 1.11 10.77 -24.41
N THR A 398 0.17 10.87 -25.35
CA THR A 398 -0.24 12.17 -25.90
C THR A 398 -1.13 12.87 -24.87
N PRO A 399 -0.75 14.06 -24.36
CA PRO A 399 -1.53 14.75 -23.33
C PRO A 399 -2.99 14.99 -23.75
N THR A 400 -3.94 14.66 -22.88
CA THR A 400 -5.35 15.06 -23.08
C THR A 400 -5.73 16.31 -22.27
N PHE A 401 -4.91 16.64 -21.28
CA PHE A 401 -5.08 17.82 -20.45
C PHE A 401 -4.78 19.12 -21.20
N ASN A 402 -5.53 20.18 -20.87
CA ASN A 402 -5.42 21.50 -21.50
C ASN A 402 -4.71 22.56 -20.64
N ARG A 403 -4.20 22.17 -19.47
CA ARG A 403 -3.46 23.02 -18.53
C ARG A 403 -2.24 22.28 -18.01
N GLU A 404 -1.21 23.04 -17.65
CA GLU A 404 0.04 22.48 -17.13
C GLU A 404 -0.19 21.68 -15.85
N LEU A 405 0.33 20.45 -15.80
CA LEU A 405 0.34 19.64 -14.59
C LEU A 405 1.63 19.93 -13.84
N GLN A 406 1.52 20.48 -12.64
CA GLN A 406 2.69 20.87 -11.84
C GLN A 406 2.87 19.88 -10.70
N TYR A 407 4.08 19.39 -10.51
CA TYR A 407 4.44 18.47 -9.44
C TYR A 407 5.70 18.93 -8.72
N ARG A 408 5.78 18.69 -7.42
CA ARG A 408 7.03 18.68 -6.68
C ARG A 408 7.52 17.25 -6.59
N VAL A 409 8.63 16.95 -7.25
CA VAL A 409 9.26 15.63 -7.26
C VAL A 409 10.54 15.69 -6.44
N ALA A 410 10.68 14.75 -5.50
CA ALA A 410 11.86 14.59 -4.67
C ALA A 410 12.63 13.34 -5.10
N VAL A 411 13.95 13.47 -5.26
CA VAL A 411 14.84 12.37 -5.61
C VAL A 411 15.98 12.24 -4.62
N ASN A 412 16.44 11.02 -4.39
CA ASN A 412 17.62 10.76 -3.56
C ASN A 412 18.93 11.02 -4.32
N LYS A 413 20.08 10.81 -3.66
CA LYS A 413 21.42 11.06 -4.21
C LYS A 413 21.73 10.27 -5.48
N ILE A 414 21.02 9.18 -5.75
CA ILE A 414 21.19 8.37 -6.97
C ILE A 414 20.13 8.67 -8.02
N GLY A 415 19.24 9.66 -7.82
CA GLY A 415 18.24 10.09 -8.80
C GLY A 415 17.00 9.20 -8.89
N VAL A 416 16.75 8.36 -7.87
CA VAL A 416 15.49 7.62 -7.74
C VAL A 416 14.45 8.55 -7.13
N ILE A 417 13.22 8.54 -7.68
CA ILE A 417 12.10 9.30 -7.12
C ILE A 417 11.76 8.72 -5.76
N ALA A 418 11.97 9.52 -4.72
CA ALA A 418 11.68 9.16 -3.33
C ALA A 418 10.32 9.68 -2.87
N ASP A 419 9.80 10.72 -3.50
CA ASP A 419 8.49 11.28 -3.22
C ASP A 419 8.00 12.15 -4.40
N TYR A 420 6.69 12.28 -4.57
CA TYR A 420 6.11 13.23 -5.52
C TYR A 420 4.79 13.79 -5.00
N GLU A 421 4.47 15.01 -5.41
CA GLU A 421 3.28 15.71 -4.96
C GLU A 421 2.69 16.54 -6.11
N PRO A 422 1.40 16.37 -6.45
CA PRO A 422 0.71 17.28 -7.36
C PRO A 422 0.54 18.66 -6.70
N LEU A 423 0.95 19.72 -7.39
CA LEU A 423 0.94 21.11 -6.90
C LEU A 423 -0.31 21.91 -7.32
N ASN A 424 -1.08 21.39 -8.27
CA ASN A 424 -2.31 22.01 -8.73
C ASN A 424 -3.40 20.96 -9.03
N GLN A 425 -4.66 21.40 -9.08
CA GLN A 425 -5.80 20.50 -9.23
C GLN A 425 -5.73 19.64 -10.50
N VAL A 426 -5.31 20.21 -11.63
CA VAL A 426 -5.23 19.44 -12.88
C VAL A 426 -4.19 18.31 -12.78
N ALA A 427 -3.11 18.48 -12.02
CA ALA A 427 -2.14 17.41 -11.78
C ALA A 427 -2.74 16.25 -10.95
N PHE A 428 -3.70 16.54 -10.08
CA PHE A 428 -4.49 15.53 -9.39
C PHE A 428 -5.46 14.81 -10.33
N ASP A 429 -6.12 15.55 -11.22
CA ASP A 429 -7.12 15.01 -12.16
C ASP A 429 -6.50 14.09 -13.21
N TYR A 430 -5.34 14.49 -13.75
CA TYR A 430 -4.64 13.81 -14.83
C TYR A 430 -3.42 13.02 -14.35
N PHE A 431 -3.35 12.68 -13.06
CA PHE A 431 -2.18 12.02 -12.48
C PHE A 431 -1.79 10.72 -13.21
N ARG A 432 -2.79 9.98 -13.73
CA ARG A 432 -2.61 8.72 -14.49
C ARG A 432 -1.99 8.92 -15.88
N GLU A 433 -2.00 10.14 -16.42
CA GLU A 433 -1.36 10.47 -17.70
C GLU A 433 0.12 10.84 -17.56
N THR A 434 0.60 10.97 -16.32
CA THR A 434 2.03 11.14 -16.03
C THR A 434 2.66 9.79 -15.72
N PRO A 435 3.97 9.60 -15.96
CA PRO A 435 4.66 8.37 -15.58
C PRO A 435 5.00 8.30 -14.08
N LEU A 436 4.80 9.39 -13.33
CA LEU A 436 5.22 9.48 -11.93
C LEU A 436 4.63 8.38 -11.03
N PRO A 437 3.32 8.04 -11.11
CA PRO A 437 2.75 6.97 -10.30
C PRO A 437 3.37 5.61 -10.63
N GLN A 438 3.50 5.26 -11.91
CA GLN A 438 4.08 3.97 -12.30
C GLN A 438 5.54 3.87 -11.89
N MET A 439 6.32 4.95 -12.07
CA MET A 439 7.71 5.00 -11.63
C MET A 439 7.84 4.84 -10.12
N PHE A 440 7.00 5.52 -9.34
CA PHE A 440 7.01 5.42 -7.88
C PHE A 440 6.59 4.02 -7.41
N GLN A 441 5.50 3.48 -7.97
CA GLN A 441 5.03 2.13 -7.69
C GLN A 441 6.06 1.06 -8.05
N SER A 442 6.84 1.23 -9.11
CA SER A 442 7.88 0.28 -9.49
C SER A 442 9.01 0.16 -8.45
N VAL A 443 9.21 1.21 -7.65
CA VAL A 443 10.23 1.26 -6.60
C VAL A 443 9.66 0.78 -5.25
N TYR A 444 8.42 1.18 -4.93
CA TYR A 444 7.84 1.00 -3.59
C TYR A 444 6.65 0.05 -3.51
N GLY A 445 6.20 -0.53 -4.62
CA GLY A 445 5.02 -1.41 -4.68
C GLY A 445 3.67 -0.68 -4.52
N SER A 446 3.65 0.58 -4.09
CA SER A 446 2.44 1.38 -3.89
C SER A 446 2.63 2.84 -4.35
N ASN A 447 1.50 3.54 -4.57
CA ASN A 447 1.45 4.98 -4.82
C ASN A 447 1.14 5.81 -3.56
N VAL A 448 1.04 5.14 -2.41
CA VAL A 448 0.75 5.76 -1.12
C VAL A 448 2.09 5.94 -0.43
N ALA A 449 2.50 7.20 -0.24
CA ALA A 449 3.83 7.51 0.26
C ALA A 449 4.05 6.93 1.68
N ALA A 450 5.13 6.17 1.82
CA ALA A 450 5.94 6.15 3.03
C ALA A 450 7.40 6.36 2.61
N ALA A 451 7.75 7.61 2.30
CA ALA A 451 9.15 7.97 2.08
C ALA A 451 9.85 7.96 3.43
N ASN A 452 10.92 7.17 3.55
CA ASN A 452 11.79 7.18 4.71
C ASN A 452 12.49 8.57 4.76
N ASN A 453 11.96 9.51 5.56
CA ASN A 453 12.39 10.92 5.62
C ASN A 453 13.82 11.14 6.17
N LYS A 454 14.63 10.09 6.29
CA LYS A 454 15.98 10.16 6.87
C LYS A 454 17.05 10.50 5.84
N GLU A 455 16.83 10.24 4.55
CA GLU A 455 17.82 10.53 3.52
C GLU A 455 17.70 11.96 2.98
N PRO A 456 18.82 12.63 2.66
CA PRO A 456 18.78 13.92 1.97
C PRO A 456 18.17 13.81 0.58
N LEU A 457 17.26 14.73 0.25
CA LEU A 457 16.54 14.76 -1.03
C LEU A 457 16.80 16.05 -1.82
N ALA A 458 16.88 15.92 -3.14
CA ALA A 458 16.82 17.05 -4.07
C ALA A 458 15.38 17.20 -4.55
N HIS A 459 14.86 18.43 -4.53
CA HIS A 459 13.47 18.73 -4.90
C HIS A 459 13.42 19.53 -6.18
N PHE A 460 12.52 19.12 -7.08
CA PHE A 460 12.34 19.72 -8.39
C PHE A 460 10.87 20.05 -8.64
N GLN A 461 10.61 21.17 -9.31
CA GLN A 461 9.34 21.38 -9.98
C GLN A 461 9.37 20.63 -11.30
N VAL A 462 8.42 19.73 -11.50
CA VAL A 462 8.21 19.03 -12.76
C VAL A 462 6.90 19.53 -13.36
N THR A 463 6.96 20.03 -14.59
CA THR A 463 5.80 20.59 -15.30
C THR A 463 5.56 19.81 -16.59
N PHE A 464 4.40 19.16 -16.68
CA PHE A 464 3.93 18.51 -17.91
C PHE A 464 3.03 19.48 -18.67
N LYS A 465 3.40 19.83 -19.90
CA LYS A 465 2.66 20.81 -20.71
C LYS A 465 1.70 20.12 -21.70
N PRO A 466 0.55 20.74 -22.03
CA PRO A 466 -0.37 20.23 -23.05
C PRO A 466 0.29 20.01 -24.42
N SER A 467 1.37 20.73 -24.72
CA SER A 467 2.19 20.55 -25.93
C SER A 467 2.99 19.25 -25.97
N GLY A 468 2.96 18.43 -24.91
CA GLY A 468 3.83 17.27 -24.75
C GLY A 468 5.26 17.63 -24.35
N THR A 469 5.50 18.88 -23.96
CA THR A 469 6.80 19.35 -23.45
C THR A 469 6.90 19.06 -21.96
N LEU A 470 8.08 18.59 -21.53
CA LEU A 470 8.41 18.38 -20.13
C LEU A 470 9.37 19.49 -19.69
N GLU A 471 9.16 20.04 -18.50
CA GLU A 471 10.11 20.96 -17.86
C GLU A 471 10.44 20.45 -16.46
N VAL A 472 11.72 20.50 -16.11
CA VAL A 472 12.23 20.17 -14.78
C VAL A 472 13.13 21.32 -14.35
N MET A 473 12.87 21.88 -13.17
CA MET A 473 13.67 22.96 -12.59
C MET A 473 13.82 22.75 -11.08
N PRO A 474 14.85 23.32 -10.44
CA PRO A 474 14.97 23.30 -8.98
C PRO A 474 13.69 23.81 -8.31
N TRP A 475 13.26 23.15 -7.24
CA TRP A 475 12.08 23.56 -6.48
C TRP A 475 12.39 24.78 -5.61
N GLU A 476 11.66 25.87 -5.84
CA GLU A 476 11.79 27.14 -5.12
C GLU A 476 10.99 27.18 -3.80
N GLY A 477 10.33 26.09 -3.43
CA GLY A 477 9.43 26.04 -2.28
C GLY A 477 7.98 26.28 -2.67
N TYR A 478 7.09 26.08 -1.71
CA TYR A 478 5.67 26.37 -1.89
C TYR A 478 5.48 27.89 -1.99
N ARG A 479 4.48 28.32 -2.76
CA ARG A 479 4.14 29.73 -2.97
C ARG A 479 2.78 30.05 -2.38
#